data_AF-A0A510G8Q6-F1
#
_entry.id   AF-A0A510G8Q6-F1
#
_cell.length_a   1.000
_cell.length_b   1.000
_cell.length_c   1.000
_cell.angle_alpha   90.00
_cell.angle_beta   90.00
_cell.angle_gamma   90.00
#
_symmetry.space_group_name_H-M   'P 1'
#
loop_
_entity.id
_entity.type
_entity.pdbx_description
1 polymer ?
#
loop_
_entity_poly.entity_id
_entity_poly.type
_entity_poly.pdbx_seq_one_letter_code
_entity_poly.pdbx_strand_id
1 'polypeptide(L)'
;MAGLRLTKIKDSSYQEYGTSFQNLTIQKRQYNKVEGILGGEITTTFYKDEFIIKPQVHAFINYDFKGKTPAIVADLNGLNEPLPVPTPKPTKMLYDLGAGGST
;
A
#
# COMPACT_ATOMS: atom_id res chain seq x y z
N MET A 1 -2.70 21.37 -0.60
CA MET A 1 -3.77 20.36 -0.60
C MET A 1 -3.64 19.47 0.62
N ALA A 2 -4.75 19.20 1.31
CA ALA A 2 -4.81 18.26 2.42
C ALA A 2 -6.03 17.35 2.22
N GLY A 3 -5.91 16.07 2.55
CA GLY A 3 -6.95 15.08 2.36
C GLY A 3 -6.82 13.88 3.30
N LEU A 4 -7.87 13.09 3.39
CA LEU A 4 -7.88 11.82 4.13
C LEU A 4 -8.17 10.69 3.14
N ARG A 5 -7.37 9.62 3.21
CA ARG A 5 -7.54 8.40 2.41
C ARG A 5 -7.87 7.23 3.31
N LEU A 6 -8.99 6.58 3.00
CA LEU A 6 -9.43 5.35 3.66
C LEU A 6 -9.26 4.19 2.67
N THR A 7 -8.37 3.26 2.98
CA THR A 7 -8.13 2.09 2.14
C THR A 7 -8.50 0.82 2.90
N LYS A 8 -9.43 0.05 2.32
CA LYS A 8 -9.82 -1.26 2.85
C LYS A 8 -9.10 -2.33 2.04
N ILE A 9 -8.16 -3.04 2.65
CA ILE A 9 -7.40 -4.10 1.99
C ILE A 9 -8.00 -5.43 2.42
N LYS A 10 -8.50 -6.19 1.45
CA LYS A 10 -9.03 -7.54 1.65
C LYS A 10 -8.10 -8.51 0.94
N ASP A 11 -7.22 -9.16 1.69
CA ASP A 11 -6.43 -10.27 1.18
C ASP A 11 -7.24 -11.57 1.22
N SER A 12 -7.08 -12.39 0.19
CA SER A 12 -7.65 -13.74 0.17
C SER A 12 -6.73 -14.70 0.91
N SER A 13 -7.31 -15.58 1.73
CA SER A 13 -6.62 -16.76 2.24
C SER A 13 -6.37 -17.75 1.10
N TYR A 14 -5.28 -18.51 1.21
CA TYR A 14 -4.97 -19.60 0.29
C TYR A 14 -4.54 -20.83 1.07
N GLN A 15 -4.95 -21.99 0.57
CA GLN A 15 -4.58 -23.29 1.11
C GLN A 15 -3.86 -24.05 0.00
N GLU A 16 -2.63 -24.45 0.27
CA GLU A 16 -1.87 -25.32 -0.61
C GLU A 16 -2.41 -26.74 -0.51
N TYR A 17 -2.67 -27.37 -1.66
CA TYR A 17 -3.10 -28.77 -1.75
C TYR A 17 -1.97 -29.59 -2.38
N GLY A 18 -1.23 -30.34 -1.56
CA GLY A 18 -0.19 -31.28 -1.99
C GLY A 18 -0.48 -32.73 -1.59
N THR A 19 0.34 -33.66 -2.10
CA THR A 19 0.26 -35.11 -1.84
C THR A 19 0.97 -35.55 -0.54
N SER A 20 1.60 -34.63 0.18
CA SER A 20 2.35 -34.86 1.42
C SER A 20 1.68 -34.16 2.60
N PHE A 21 1.88 -34.68 3.82
CA PHE A 21 1.28 -34.18 5.07
C PHE A 21 1.82 -32.80 5.54
N GLN A 22 2.11 -31.88 4.62
CA GLN A 22 2.70 -30.55 4.86
C GLN A 22 1.92 -29.45 4.12
N ASN A 23 0.60 -29.55 4.08
CA ASN A 23 -0.23 -28.54 3.41
C ASN A 23 -0.27 -27.25 4.23
N LEU A 24 0.25 -26.15 3.68
CA LEU A 24 0.28 -24.84 4.33
C LEU A 24 -1.05 -24.09 4.09
N THR A 25 -1.66 -23.61 5.16
CA THR A 25 -2.87 -22.78 5.13
C THR A 25 -2.51 -21.38 5.59
N ILE A 26 -2.57 -20.40 4.68
CA ILE A 26 -2.28 -19.01 4.99
C ILE A 26 -3.61 -18.26 5.16
N GLN A 27 -3.91 -17.88 6.41
CA GLN A 27 -5.03 -17.03 6.74
C GLN A 27 -4.56 -15.57 6.82
N LYS A 28 -4.81 -14.81 5.76
CA LYS A 28 -4.59 -13.35 5.75
C LYS A 28 -5.87 -12.64 6.20
N ARG A 29 -5.76 -11.76 7.21
CA ARG A 29 -6.91 -10.99 7.74
C ARG A 29 -7.10 -9.67 7.01
N GLN A 30 -8.36 -9.26 6.86
CA GLN A 30 -8.73 -7.94 6.36
C GLN A 30 -8.29 -6.83 7.32
N TYR A 31 -7.74 -5.75 6.78
CA TYR A 31 -7.37 -4.58 7.57
C TYR A 31 -7.74 -3.27 6.85
N ASN A 32 -7.98 -2.25 7.66
CA ASN A 32 -8.32 -0.91 7.20
C ASN A 32 -7.13 -0.01 7.47
N LYS A 33 -6.67 0.72 6.46
CA LYS A 33 -5.64 1.75 6.56
C LYS A 33 -6.29 3.13 6.49
N VAL A 34 -5.85 4.05 7.36
CA VAL A 34 -6.34 5.44 7.41
C VAL A 34 -5.14 6.35 7.28
N GLU A 35 -5.05 7.06 6.16
CA GLU A 35 -3.90 7.87 5.82
C GLU A 35 -4.31 9.35 5.70
N GLY A 36 -3.55 10.24 6.31
CA GLY A 36 -3.61 11.68 6.06
C GLY A 36 -2.64 12.05 4.96
N ILE A 37 -3.11 12.83 4.00
CA ILE A 37 -2.31 13.29 2.86
C ILE A 37 -2.16 14.80 2.98
N LEU A 38 -0.93 15.29 2.93
CA LEU A 38 -0.64 16.71 2.92
C LEU A 38 0.44 17.00 1.88
N GLY A 39 0.14 17.89 0.94
CA GLY A 39 1.05 18.18 -0.15
C GLY A 39 0.54 19.22 -1.12
N GLY A 40 1.25 19.40 -2.21
CA GLY A 40 0.91 20.39 -3.23
C GLY A 40 1.37 19.93 -4.59
N GLU A 41 0.68 20.45 -5.59
CA GLU A 41 1.04 20.30 -6.99
C GLU A 41 1.27 21.69 -7.58
N ILE A 42 2.33 21.81 -8.37
CA ILE A 42 2.68 23.00 -9.13
C ILE A 42 2.61 22.62 -10.60
N THR A 43 1.71 23.27 -11.33
CA THR A 43 1.53 23.05 -12.76
C THR A 43 1.70 24.37 -13.47
N THR A 44 2.60 24.37 -14.46
CA THR A 44 2.86 25.53 -15.32
C THR A 44 2.40 25.21 -16.73
N THR A 45 1.97 26.22 -17.48
CA THR A 45 1.63 26.08 -18.89
C THR A 45 2.48 27.05 -19.71
N PHE A 46 3.28 26.51 -20.63
CA PHE A 46 4.04 27.29 -21.59
C PHE A 46 3.37 27.20 -22.95
N TYR A 47 3.07 28.37 -23.52
CA TYR A 47 2.55 28.51 -24.87
C TYR A 47 3.72 28.87 -25.79
N LYS A 48 4.00 28.02 -26.78
CA LYS A 48 5.05 28.28 -27.77
C LYS A 48 4.51 27.95 -29.16
N ASP A 49 4.04 28.97 -29.88
CA ASP A 49 3.46 28.94 -31.23
C ASP A 49 2.52 27.75 -31.53
N GLU A 50 3.05 26.56 -31.85
CA GLU A 50 2.31 25.32 -32.18
C GLU A 50 2.28 24.25 -31.06
N PHE A 51 2.99 24.45 -29.94
CA PHE A 51 3.09 23.48 -28.85
C PHE A 51 2.64 24.05 -27.51
N ILE A 52 1.87 23.26 -26.75
CA ILE A 52 1.44 23.58 -25.39
C ILE A 52 2.16 22.63 -24.43
N ILE A 53 3.23 23.10 -23.80
CA ILE A 53 3.98 22.30 -22.84
C ILE A 53 3.45 22.57 -21.44
N LYS A 54 3.01 21.53 -20.73
CA LYS A 54 2.53 21.63 -19.35
C LYS A 54 3.40 20.80 -18.43
N PRO A 55 4.47 21.37 -17.85
CA PRO A 55 5.19 20.72 -16.75
C PRO A 55 4.32 20.69 -15.49
N GLN A 56 4.36 19.56 -14.79
CA GLN A 56 3.64 19.28 -13.56
C GLN A 56 4.63 18.71 -12.55
N VAL A 57 4.69 19.28 -11.35
CA VAL A 57 5.49 18.76 -10.23
C VAL A 57 4.57 18.58 -9.05
N HIS A 58 4.63 17.44 -8.39
CA HIS A 58 3.84 17.18 -7.18
C HIS A 58 4.71 16.66 -6.04
N ALA A 59 4.35 17.08 -4.83
CA ALA A 59 4.96 16.64 -3.59
C ALA A 59 3.89 16.40 -2.54
N PHE A 60 3.76 15.16 -2.08
CA PHE A 60 2.81 14.73 -1.07
C PHE A 60 3.48 13.95 0.06
N ILE A 61 3.02 14.20 1.28
CA ILE A 61 3.38 13.47 2.48
C ILE A 61 2.13 12.70 2.92
N ASN A 62 2.25 11.38 2.98
CA ASN A 62 1.21 10.48 3.44
C ASN A 62 1.57 9.96 4.84
N TYR A 63 0.71 10.20 5.82
CA TYR A 63 0.85 9.74 7.20
C TYR A 63 -0.20 8.69 7.52
N ASP A 64 0.21 7.46 7.89
CA ASP A 64 -0.72 6.41 8.32
C ASP A 64 -1.02 6.54 9.82
N PHE A 65 -2.27 6.88 10.16
CA PHE A 65 -2.72 7.02 11.54
C PHE A 65 -2.96 5.69 12.24
N LYS A 66 -3.33 4.64 11.50
CA LYS A 66 -3.80 3.39 12.10
C LYS A 66 -2.65 2.40 12.28
N GLY A 67 -1.65 2.42 11.39
CA GLY A 67 -0.42 1.64 11.53
C GLY A 67 -0.64 0.15 11.85
N LYS A 68 -1.80 -0.41 11.48
CA LYS A 68 -2.15 -1.79 11.76
C LYS A 68 -1.64 -2.66 10.63
N THR A 69 -0.59 -3.42 10.89
CA THR A 69 -0.22 -4.51 9.99
C THR A 69 -1.21 -5.66 10.18
N PRO A 70 -1.74 -6.27 9.11
CA PRO A 70 -2.46 -7.53 9.25
C PRO A 70 -1.53 -8.58 9.84
N ALA A 71 -1.92 -9.19 10.95
CA ALA A 71 -1.30 -10.42 11.41
C ALA A 71 -1.58 -11.50 10.36
N ILE A 72 -0.52 -12.03 9.76
CA ILE A 72 -0.60 -13.18 8.85
C ILE A 72 -0.48 -14.42 9.73
N VAL A 73 -1.50 -15.27 9.73
CA VAL A 73 -1.45 -16.56 10.42
C VAL A 73 -1.15 -17.62 9.37
N ALA A 74 -0.05 -18.36 9.54
CA ALA A 74 0.29 -19.49 8.69
C ALA A 74 0.22 -20.78 9.52
N ASP A 75 -0.77 -21.61 9.22
CA ASP A 75 -0.97 -22.90 9.86
C ASP A 75 -0.43 -24.00 8.94
N LEU A 76 0.44 -24.86 9.46
CA LEU A 76 0.93 -26.04 8.73
C LEU A 76 0.13 -27.26 9.20
N ASN A 77 -0.57 -27.92 8.28
CA ASN A 77 -1.29 -29.15 8.61
C ASN A 77 -0.31 -30.22 9.11
N GLY A 78 -0.40 -30.59 10.39
CA GLY A 78 0.51 -31.55 11.05
C GLY A 78 1.30 -30.98 12.24
N LEU A 79 1.36 -29.66 12.41
CA LEU A 79 1.79 -29.01 13.64
C LEU A 79 0.57 -28.48 14.42
N ASN A 80 0.59 -28.60 15.76
CA ASN A 80 -0.45 -28.05 16.62
C ASN A 80 -0.32 -26.53 16.85
N GLU A 81 0.75 -25.90 16.37
CA GLU A 81 1.02 -24.47 16.57
C GLU A 81 1.24 -23.73 15.24
N PRO A 82 0.66 -22.51 15.11
CA PRO A 82 0.87 -21.65 13.94
C PRO A 82 2.34 -21.26 13.81
N LEU A 83 2.84 -21.22 12.57
CA LEU A 83 4.20 -20.75 12.30
C LEU A 83 4.31 -19.25 12.61
N PRO A 84 5.41 -18.80 13.26
CA PRO A 84 5.64 -17.39 13.52
C PRO A 84 5.96 -16.67 12.21
N VAL A 85 4.96 -16.05 11.59
CA VAL A 85 5.17 -15.23 10.39
C VAL A 85 5.61 -13.84 10.83
N PRO A 86 6.79 -13.36 10.40
CA PRO A 86 7.21 -11.99 10.68
C PRO A 86 6.20 -11.03 10.05
N THR A 87 5.54 -10.25 10.92
CA THR A 87 4.53 -9.28 10.50
C THR A 87 5.26 -8.06 9.92
N PRO A 88 4.96 -7.63 8.67
CA PRO A 88 5.69 -6.51 8.07
C PRO A 88 5.53 -5.23 8.89
N LYS A 89 6.63 -4.51 9.13
CA LYS A 89 6.58 -3.27 9.91
C LYS A 89 5.76 -2.21 9.14
N PRO A 90 4.78 -1.55 9.79
CA PRO A 90 3.96 -0.55 9.11
C PRO A 90 4.79 0.71 8.83
N THR A 91 4.76 1.17 7.58
CA THR A 91 5.36 2.45 7.16
C THR A 91 4.46 3.60 7.60
N LYS A 92 4.89 4.36 8.61
CA LYS A 92 4.12 5.47 9.19
C LYS A 92 4.07 6.71 8.31
N MET A 93 5.14 6.96 7.55
CA MET A 93 5.28 8.15 6.69
C MET A 93 5.79 7.74 5.33
N LEU A 94 5.12 8.19 4.28
CA LEU A 94 5.51 7.99 2.89
C LEU A 94 5.57 9.33 2.18
N TYR A 95 6.72 9.61 1.58
CA TYR A 95 6.97 10.81 0.79
C TYR A 95 6.79 10.44 -0.69
N ASP A 96 5.90 11.15 -1.36
CA ASP A 96 5.56 10.97 -2.75
C ASP A 96 5.98 12.22 -3.51
N LEU A 97 6.99 12.09 -4.36
CA LEU A 97 7.58 13.18 -5.12
C LEU A 97 7.58 12.75 -6.59
N GLY A 98 6.98 13.56 -7.45
CA GLY A 98 6.91 13.28 -8.87
C GLY A 98 6.99 14.54 -9.71
N ALA A 99 7.56 14.38 -10.91
CA ALA A 99 7.57 15.39 -11.94
C ALA A 99 7.14 14.72 -13.25
N GLY A 100 6.31 15.42 -14.01
CA GLY A 100 5.80 14.98 -15.29
C GLY A 100 5.61 16.17 -16.22
N GLY A 101 5.33 15.87 -17.48
CA GLY A 101 4.98 16.89 -18.46
C GLY A 101 4.09 16.29 -19.53
N SER A 102 3.08 17.04 -19.94
CA SER A 102 2.28 16.73 -21.13
C SER A 102 2.54 17.78 -22.21
N THR A 103 2.65 17.35 -23.46
CA THR A 103 2.78 18.18 -24.67
C THR A 103 1.52 18.12 -25.51
#